data_AF-A0A3M1NP44-F1
#
_entry.id   AF-A0A3M1NP44-F1
#
_cell.length_a   1.000
_cell.length_b   1.000
_cell.length_c   1.000
_cell.angle_alpha   90.00
_cell.angle_beta   90.00
_cell.angle_gamma   90.00
#
_symmetry.space_group_name_H-M   'P 1'
#
loop_
_entity.id
_entity.type
_entity.pdbx_description
1 polymer ?
#
loop_
_entity_poly.entity_id
_entity_poly.type
_entity_poly.pdbx_seq_one_letter_code
_entity_poly.pdbx_strand_id
1 'polypeptide(L)'
;MKHQKLILPSSACIDIQALQKYYQGFYVPPSSQLILDNQKAHQSLPALYVPPLIFDDRIHLEVGSEPAYFSQEGGHISIYNGLRNFLYTRINGKDVFIFDNHHHAFFFWIAAYQSGVISPGEWLVHIDLHSDMWPPATWPDFSLDSPKLLERSFHYTNYHLNIATFIKPALQLGLFSEVEFLNGYYPSSLQPPKGYVLDIDMDIFSNDFPDSPTYLMKISRFREYIHHAGLITIATSPGFM
;
A
#
# COMPACT_ATOMS: atom_id res chain seq x y z
N MET A 1 21.20 -3.40 -39.21
CA MET A 1 21.26 -3.80 -37.78
C MET A 1 20.02 -4.60 -37.48
N LYS A 2 20.16 -5.84 -37.01
CA LYS A 2 19.04 -6.74 -36.73
C LYS A 2 18.41 -6.32 -35.40
N HIS A 3 17.14 -5.92 -35.42
CA HIS A 3 16.34 -5.78 -34.20
C HIS A 3 16.15 -7.17 -33.59
N GLN A 4 16.90 -7.47 -32.54
CA GLN A 4 16.56 -8.57 -31.64
C GLN A 4 15.29 -8.15 -30.89
N LYS A 5 14.16 -8.77 -31.26
CA LYS A 5 13.00 -8.84 -30.37
C LYS A 5 13.48 -9.52 -29.09
N LEU A 6 13.53 -8.77 -28.00
CA LEU A 6 13.60 -9.34 -26.66
C LEU A 6 12.41 -10.30 -26.54
N ILE A 7 12.72 -11.58 -26.38
CA ILE A 7 11.74 -12.59 -26.00
C ILE A 7 11.44 -12.30 -24.53
N LEU A 8 10.29 -11.68 -24.24
CA LEU A 8 9.81 -11.51 -22.88
C LEU A 8 9.61 -12.91 -22.26
N PRO A 9 10.09 -13.17 -21.03
CA PRO A 9 9.82 -14.42 -20.35
C PRO A 9 8.31 -14.61 -20.14
N SER A 10 7.90 -15.88 -20.05
CA SER A 10 6.54 -16.35 -19.75
C SER A 10 5.89 -15.58 -18.60
N SER A 11 4.69 -15.04 -18.83
CA SER A 11 3.73 -14.42 -17.89
C SER A 11 4.33 -13.66 -16.70
N ALA A 12 4.25 -12.32 -16.71
CA ALA A 12 4.52 -11.48 -15.54
C ALA A 12 3.88 -12.07 -14.27
N CYS A 13 4.70 -12.26 -13.23
CA CYS A 13 4.29 -12.89 -11.99
C CYS A 13 5.19 -12.40 -10.87
N ILE A 14 4.58 -12.15 -9.72
CA ILE A 14 5.29 -11.74 -8.51
C ILE A 14 6.03 -12.95 -7.91
N ASP A 15 7.34 -12.82 -7.72
CA ASP A 15 8.13 -13.77 -6.91
C ASP A 15 7.94 -13.45 -5.43
N ILE A 16 6.92 -14.06 -4.82
CA ILE A 16 6.62 -13.86 -3.40
C ILE A 16 7.80 -14.26 -2.50
N GLN A 17 8.57 -15.29 -2.86
CA GLN A 17 9.70 -15.74 -2.05
C GLN A 17 10.82 -14.69 -2.02
N ALA A 18 11.00 -13.93 -3.11
CA ALA A 18 11.90 -12.79 -3.12
C ALA A 18 11.43 -11.67 -2.17
N LEU A 19 10.12 -11.38 -2.13
CA LEU A 19 9.56 -10.33 -1.27
C LEU A 19 9.57 -10.72 0.22
N GLN A 20 9.35 -12.00 0.52
CA GLN A 20 9.42 -12.54 1.88
C GLN A 20 10.79 -12.38 2.53
N LYS A 21 11.86 -12.17 1.77
CA LYS A 21 13.19 -11.84 2.34
C LYS A 21 13.23 -10.47 3.00
N TYR A 22 12.36 -9.55 2.57
CA TYR A 22 12.26 -8.21 3.11
C TYR A 22 11.23 -8.13 4.25
N TYR A 23 10.10 -8.82 4.10
CA TYR A 23 9.02 -8.87 5.10
C TYR A 23 9.05 -10.18 5.88
N GLN A 24 10.04 -10.34 6.76
CA GLN A 24 10.19 -11.51 7.66
C GLN A 24 9.62 -11.28 9.07
N GLY A 25 8.97 -10.15 9.29
CA GLY A 25 8.66 -9.68 10.64
C GLY A 25 9.82 -8.86 11.19
N PHE A 26 9.60 -7.58 11.45
CA PHE A 26 10.64 -6.70 12.01
C PHE A 26 10.02 -5.50 12.74
N TYR A 27 10.79 -4.89 13.64
CA TYR A 27 10.40 -3.62 14.23
C TYR A 27 10.95 -2.45 13.41
N VAL A 28 10.10 -1.48 13.14
CA VAL A 28 10.45 -0.20 12.55
C VAL A 28 11.32 0.57 13.56
N PRO A 29 12.47 1.12 13.16
CA PRO A 29 13.32 1.85 14.09
C PRO A 29 12.64 3.15 14.54
N PRO A 30 12.93 3.65 15.75
CA PRO A 30 12.42 4.94 16.25
C PRO A 30 12.75 6.15 15.37
N SER A 31 13.74 6.02 14.48
CA SER A 31 14.15 7.03 13.51
C SER A 31 13.32 7.03 12.23
N SER A 32 12.34 6.14 12.07
CA SER A 32 11.47 6.17 10.89
C SER A 32 10.57 7.40 10.90
N GLN A 33 10.26 7.93 9.72
CA GLN A 33 9.39 9.09 9.62
C GLN A 33 8.00 8.82 10.23
N LEU A 34 7.48 7.60 10.08
CA LEU A 34 6.25 7.13 10.73
C LEU A 34 6.23 7.39 12.25
N ILE A 35 7.35 7.17 12.93
CA ILE A 35 7.47 7.40 14.36
C ILE A 35 7.81 8.87 14.66
N LEU A 36 8.75 9.47 13.94
CA LEU A 36 9.24 10.83 14.18
C LEU A 36 8.13 11.89 14.12
N ASP A 37 7.17 11.78 13.20
CA ASP A 37 6.10 12.77 13.07
C ASP A 37 5.23 12.90 14.32
N ASN A 38 5.20 11.84 15.14
CA ASN A 38 4.43 11.75 16.36
C ASN A 38 5.27 11.89 17.64
N GLN A 39 6.60 11.94 17.52
CA GLN A 39 7.52 12.17 18.66
C GLN A 39 7.54 13.63 19.16
N LYS A 40 6.64 14.51 18.68
CA LYS A 40 6.53 15.90 19.19
C LYS A 40 6.18 15.95 20.68
N ALA A 41 5.62 14.90 21.25
CA ALA A 41 5.48 14.74 22.69
C ALA A 41 6.71 14.01 23.23
N HIS A 42 7.40 14.59 24.22
CA HIS A 42 8.57 14.05 24.94
C HIS A 42 8.31 12.72 25.70
N GLN A 43 7.69 11.73 25.06
CA GLN A 43 7.31 10.43 25.59
C GLN A 43 7.93 9.33 24.73
N SER A 44 8.42 8.28 25.37
CA SER A 44 8.94 7.09 24.69
C SER A 44 7.79 6.34 24.02
N LEU A 45 7.69 6.40 22.69
CA LEU A 45 6.76 5.59 21.92
C LEU A 45 7.26 4.14 21.81
N PRO A 46 6.37 3.14 21.79
CA PRO A 46 6.76 1.76 21.52
C PRO A 46 7.32 1.65 20.09
N ALA A 47 8.16 0.64 19.88
CA ALA A 47 8.52 0.25 18.53
C ALA A 47 7.28 -0.30 17.80
N LEU A 48 7.13 0.06 16.52
CA LEU A 48 6.08 -0.48 15.67
C LEU A 48 6.58 -1.73 14.97
N TYR A 49 5.75 -2.76 14.88
CA TYR A 49 6.03 -4.04 14.25
C TYR A 49 5.41 -4.10 12.87
N VAL A 50 6.19 -4.56 11.91
CA VAL A 50 5.74 -4.92 10.57
C VAL A 50 5.75 -6.45 10.51
N PRO A 51 4.59 -7.10 10.34
CA PRO A 51 4.50 -8.55 10.37
C PRO A 51 5.09 -9.19 9.10
N PRO A 52 5.39 -10.50 9.14
CA PRO A 52 5.88 -11.21 7.96
C PRO A 52 4.83 -11.24 6.85
N LEU A 53 5.30 -11.26 5.60
CA LEU A 53 4.47 -11.47 4.42
C LEU A 53 4.29 -12.96 4.17
N ILE A 54 3.05 -13.41 3.99
CA ILE A 54 2.72 -14.78 3.63
C ILE A 54 1.91 -14.84 2.35
N PHE A 55 1.91 -16.00 1.70
CA PHE A 55 0.93 -16.33 0.68
C PHE A 55 -0.22 -17.12 1.32
N ASP A 56 -1.46 -16.71 1.07
CA ASP A 56 -2.66 -17.47 1.43
C ASP A 56 -3.75 -17.28 0.37
N ASP A 57 -4.12 -18.36 -0.31
CA ASP A 57 -5.17 -18.38 -1.32
C ASP A 57 -6.59 -18.37 -0.72
N ARG A 58 -6.72 -18.58 0.58
CA ARG A 58 -8.00 -18.59 1.30
C ARG A 58 -8.31 -17.29 2.04
N ILE A 59 -7.36 -16.34 2.07
CA ILE A 59 -7.50 -15.02 2.70
C ILE A 59 -7.86 -15.12 4.19
N HIS A 60 -7.00 -15.78 4.98
CA HIS A 60 -7.10 -15.74 6.44
C HIS A 60 -6.35 -14.53 7.00
N LEU A 61 -7.10 -13.55 7.49
CA LEU A 61 -6.58 -12.41 8.22
C LEU A 61 -6.87 -12.58 9.70
N GLU A 62 -5.84 -12.35 10.53
CA GLU A 62 -5.93 -12.37 11.99
C GLU A 62 -5.25 -11.11 12.52
N VAL A 63 -5.82 -10.50 13.55
CA VAL A 63 -5.16 -9.43 14.30
C VAL A 63 -4.05 -10.06 15.17
N GLY A 64 -2.85 -9.48 15.10
CA GLY A 64 -1.70 -9.88 15.88
C GLY A 64 -1.70 -9.29 17.29
N SER A 65 -0.63 -9.54 18.03
CA SER A 65 -0.42 -9.01 19.38
C SER A 65 0.54 -7.82 19.44
N GLU A 66 1.18 -7.48 18.32
CA GLU A 66 2.25 -6.49 18.27
C GLU A 66 1.72 -5.10 17.88
N PRO A 67 2.23 -4.01 18.49
CA PRO A 67 1.90 -2.64 18.09
C PRO A 67 2.28 -2.37 16.64
N ALA A 68 1.34 -1.97 15.79
CA ALA A 68 1.61 -1.62 14.38
C ALA A 68 1.35 -0.14 14.08
N TYR A 69 0.54 0.52 14.91
CA TYR A 69 0.22 1.93 14.79
C TYR A 69 -0.04 2.53 16.17
N PHE A 70 0.11 3.84 16.28
CA PHE A 70 -0.38 4.60 17.42
C PHE A 70 -1.00 5.90 16.91
N SER A 71 -1.99 6.41 17.64
CA SER A 71 -2.55 7.74 17.43
C SER A 71 -2.37 8.59 18.68
N GLN A 72 -2.29 9.91 18.50
CA GLN A 72 -2.22 10.84 19.61
C GLN A 72 -3.33 11.89 19.49
N GLU A 73 -4.26 11.87 20.46
CA GLU A 73 -5.36 12.82 20.55
C GLU A 73 -5.44 13.39 21.96
N GLY A 74 -5.47 14.72 22.08
CA GLY A 74 -5.64 15.39 23.38
C GLY A 74 -4.56 15.05 24.42
N GLY A 75 -3.37 14.61 23.99
CA GLY A 75 -2.29 14.17 24.88
C GLY A 75 -2.37 12.71 25.35
N HIS A 76 -3.39 11.96 24.94
CA HIS A 76 -3.48 10.52 25.11
C HIS A 76 -2.87 9.80 23.90
N ILE A 77 -2.16 8.71 24.15
CA ILE A 77 -1.60 7.84 23.11
C ILE A 77 -2.39 6.53 23.12
N SER A 78 -3.03 6.24 21.99
CA SER A 78 -3.67 4.95 21.73
C SER A 78 -2.72 4.09 20.92
N ILE A 79 -2.58 2.82 21.27
CA ILE A 79 -1.73 1.85 20.57
C ILE A 79 -2.64 0.80 19.94
N TYR A 80 -2.41 0.50 18.66
CA TYR A 80 -3.21 -0.43 17.88
C TYR A 80 -2.36 -1.58 17.39
N ASN A 81 -2.89 -2.79 17.55
CA ASN A 81 -2.25 -3.99 17.05
C ASN A 81 -2.52 -4.13 15.56
N GLY A 82 -1.50 -4.55 14.81
CA GLY A 82 -1.60 -4.83 13.38
C GLY A 82 -2.09 -6.24 13.09
N LEU A 83 -2.00 -6.61 11.82
CA LEU A 83 -2.18 -7.97 11.34
C LEU A 83 -1.11 -8.90 11.92
N ARG A 84 -1.46 -10.18 12.08
CA ARG A 84 -0.51 -11.24 12.39
C ARG A 84 0.48 -11.47 11.24
N ASN A 85 0.00 -11.36 10.00
CA ASN A 85 0.79 -11.48 8.79
C ASN A 85 0.28 -10.48 7.75
N PHE A 86 1.17 -9.88 6.98
CA PHE A 86 0.80 -9.31 5.69
C PHE A 86 0.48 -10.44 4.73
N LEU A 87 -0.42 -10.16 3.78
CA LEU A 87 -0.93 -11.16 2.86
C LEU A 87 -0.59 -10.79 1.43
N TYR A 88 -0.12 -11.77 0.68
CA TYR A 88 -0.22 -11.80 -0.77
C TYR A 88 -1.17 -12.92 -1.18
N THR A 89 -2.07 -12.65 -2.12
CA THR A 89 -3.00 -13.64 -2.65
C THR A 89 -3.31 -13.38 -4.12
N ARG A 90 -3.98 -14.33 -4.77
CA ARG A 90 -4.46 -14.15 -6.15
C ARG A 90 -5.96 -14.38 -6.24
N ILE A 91 -6.69 -13.33 -6.59
CA ILE A 91 -8.16 -13.37 -6.71
C ILE A 91 -8.52 -13.19 -8.18
N ASN A 92 -9.15 -14.18 -8.81
CA ASN A 92 -9.55 -14.14 -10.22
C ASN A 92 -8.40 -13.73 -11.16
N GLY A 93 -7.20 -14.25 -10.88
CA GLY A 93 -5.97 -13.97 -11.64
C GLY A 93 -5.26 -12.66 -11.29
N LYS A 94 -5.82 -11.81 -10.41
CA LYS A 94 -5.24 -10.53 -9.98
C LYS A 94 -4.36 -10.70 -8.76
N ASP A 95 -3.23 -9.99 -8.75
CA ASP A 95 -2.34 -9.91 -7.61
C ASP A 95 -2.91 -8.96 -6.55
N VAL A 96 -3.00 -9.42 -5.30
CA VAL A 96 -3.55 -8.65 -4.19
C VAL A 96 -2.60 -8.69 -3.01
N PHE A 97 -2.25 -7.51 -2.48
CA PHE A 97 -1.53 -7.36 -1.23
C PHE A 97 -2.42 -6.74 -0.15
N ILE A 98 -2.35 -7.28 1.06
CA ILE A 98 -3.04 -6.78 2.25
C ILE A 98 -2.02 -6.54 3.35
N PHE A 99 -2.00 -5.35 3.92
CA PHE A 99 -1.02 -4.92 4.92
C PHE A 99 -1.60 -3.89 5.87
N ASP A 100 -0.87 -3.54 6.94
CA ASP A 100 -1.33 -2.63 7.99
C ASP A 100 -1.35 -1.17 7.52
N ASN A 101 -0.22 -0.47 7.70
CA ASN A 101 -0.10 0.94 7.41
C ASN A 101 0.03 1.20 5.90
N HIS A 102 -0.65 2.22 5.40
CA HIS A 102 -0.85 2.43 3.96
C HIS A 102 0.44 2.61 3.15
N HIS A 103 1.45 3.26 3.73
CA HIS A 103 2.74 3.49 3.07
C HIS A 103 3.46 2.23 2.57
N HIS A 104 3.13 1.03 3.09
CA HIS A 104 3.66 -0.23 2.56
C HIS A 104 3.25 -0.50 1.11
N ALA A 105 2.16 0.11 0.62
CA ALA A 105 1.73 0.07 -0.77
C ALA A 105 2.89 0.41 -1.72
N PHE A 106 3.70 1.42 -1.38
CA PHE A 106 4.86 1.85 -2.17
C PHE A 106 5.83 0.71 -2.49
N PHE A 107 6.18 -0.10 -1.49
CA PHE A 107 7.09 -1.22 -1.71
C PHE A 107 6.47 -2.25 -2.65
N PHE A 108 5.19 -2.59 -2.43
CA PHE A 108 4.50 -3.60 -3.22
C PHE A 108 4.23 -3.15 -4.66
N TRP A 109 4.01 -1.86 -4.92
CA TRP A 109 3.94 -1.33 -6.27
C TRP A 109 5.29 -1.44 -6.99
N ILE A 110 6.39 -1.10 -6.33
CA ILE A 110 7.74 -1.27 -6.90
C ILE A 110 8.03 -2.75 -7.18
N ALA A 111 7.60 -3.66 -6.29
CA ALA A 111 7.73 -5.09 -6.50
C ALA A 111 6.93 -5.59 -7.70
N ALA A 112 5.69 -5.11 -7.87
CA ALA A 112 4.86 -5.42 -9.03
C ALA A 112 5.47 -4.88 -10.32
N TYR A 113 6.03 -3.67 -10.30
CA TYR A 113 6.74 -3.09 -11.44
C TYR A 113 7.96 -3.94 -11.83
N GLN A 114 8.80 -4.29 -10.86
CA GLN A 114 9.99 -5.12 -11.13
C GLN A 114 9.63 -6.53 -11.64
N SER A 115 8.43 -7.02 -11.31
CA SER A 115 7.88 -8.29 -11.78
C SER A 115 7.17 -8.18 -13.14
N GLY A 116 7.07 -6.97 -13.70
CA GLY A 116 6.37 -6.69 -14.96
C GLY A 116 4.84 -6.77 -14.86
N VAL A 117 4.27 -6.78 -13.65
CA VAL A 117 2.82 -6.81 -13.41
C VAL A 117 2.20 -5.44 -13.70
N ILE A 118 2.93 -4.37 -13.40
CA ILE A 118 2.54 -3.00 -13.72
C ILE A 118 3.64 -2.32 -14.55
N SER A 119 3.23 -1.42 -15.45
CA SER A 119 4.11 -0.63 -16.31
C SER A 119 4.32 0.78 -15.74
N PRO A 120 5.46 1.45 -16.03
CA PRO A 120 5.65 2.85 -15.70
C PRO A 120 4.56 3.73 -16.32
N GLY A 121 4.12 4.74 -15.56
CA GLY A 121 3.09 5.67 -16.01
C GLY A 121 1.68 5.09 -16.01
N GLU A 122 1.44 3.94 -15.39
CA GLU A 122 0.07 3.48 -15.14
C GLU A 122 -0.72 4.48 -14.28
N TRP A 123 -2.05 4.35 -14.30
CA TRP A 123 -2.90 5.12 -13.41
C TRP A 123 -2.95 4.47 -12.03
N LEU A 124 -2.97 5.30 -11.00
CA LEU A 124 -3.32 4.89 -9.65
C LEU A 124 -4.76 5.32 -9.37
N VAL A 125 -5.63 4.38 -9.02
CA VAL A 125 -6.94 4.69 -8.42
C VAL A 125 -6.80 4.46 -6.93
N HIS A 126 -6.95 5.52 -6.14
CA HIS A 126 -6.74 5.50 -4.70
C HIS A 126 -8.06 5.79 -3.97
N ILE A 127 -8.53 4.78 -3.25
CA ILE A 127 -9.75 4.78 -2.45
C ILE A 127 -9.35 4.99 -0.99
N ASP A 128 -9.62 6.18 -0.47
CA ASP A 128 -9.18 6.61 0.86
C ASP A 128 -9.96 7.87 1.28
N LEU A 129 -10.18 8.11 2.57
CA LEU A 129 -10.67 9.42 3.07
C LEU A 129 -9.63 10.52 2.93
N HIS A 130 -8.36 10.15 2.94
CA HIS A 130 -7.19 10.99 2.82
C HIS A 130 -6.70 11.02 1.38
N SER A 131 -5.69 11.85 1.15
CA SER A 131 -5.08 11.97 -0.18
C SER A 131 -3.70 11.33 -0.25
N ASP A 132 -3.04 11.13 0.89
CA ASP A 132 -1.69 10.58 1.02
C ASP A 132 -0.63 11.18 0.09
N MET A 133 -0.85 12.46 -0.20
CA MET A 133 -0.06 13.28 -1.11
C MET A 133 0.75 14.35 -0.37
N TRP A 134 1.07 14.16 0.91
CA TRP A 134 2.00 15.04 1.59
C TRP A 134 3.41 14.84 1.02
N PRO A 135 4.21 15.91 0.87
CA PRO A 135 5.60 15.73 0.46
C PRO A 135 6.36 14.98 1.57
N PRO A 136 7.19 13.98 1.24
CA PRO A 136 8.03 13.31 2.23
C PRO A 136 9.12 14.27 2.73
N ALA A 137 9.64 14.01 3.93
CA ALA A 137 10.81 14.74 4.45
C ALA A 137 12.08 14.46 3.62
N THR A 138 12.16 13.28 3.01
CA THR A 138 13.25 12.85 2.12
C THR A 138 12.66 12.24 0.85
N TRP A 139 13.02 12.78 -0.31
CA TRP A 139 12.66 12.23 -1.62
C TRP A 139 13.54 11.03 -1.96
N PRO A 140 13.08 10.07 -2.79
CA PRO A 140 13.89 8.92 -3.16
C PRO A 140 15.12 9.39 -3.96
N ASP A 141 16.27 8.82 -3.65
CA ASP A 141 17.57 9.07 -4.32
C ASP A 141 17.86 8.04 -5.44
N PHE A 142 16.81 7.35 -5.89
CA PHE A 142 16.86 6.27 -6.87
C PHE A 142 15.80 6.47 -7.95
N SER A 143 15.90 5.67 -8.99
CA SER A 143 15.02 5.62 -10.15
C SER A 143 14.53 4.19 -10.37
N LEU A 144 13.51 4.00 -11.21
CA LEU A 144 12.96 2.67 -11.50
C LEU A 144 13.97 1.72 -12.17
N ASP A 145 15.00 2.23 -12.83
CA ASP A 145 16.09 1.44 -13.43
C ASP A 145 17.30 1.26 -12.50
N SER A 146 17.23 1.77 -11.26
CA SER A 146 18.34 1.66 -10.31
C SER A 146 18.64 0.21 -9.94
N PRO A 147 19.93 -0.15 -9.78
CA PRO A 147 20.30 -1.46 -9.26
C PRO A 147 19.75 -1.63 -7.84
N LYS A 148 19.41 -2.88 -7.49
CA LYS A 148 18.85 -3.25 -6.17
C LYS A 148 17.57 -2.45 -5.83
N LEU A 149 16.72 -2.21 -6.83
CA LEU A 149 15.49 -1.43 -6.68
C LEU A 149 14.61 -1.89 -5.50
N LEU A 150 14.35 -3.19 -5.33
CA LEU A 150 13.60 -3.73 -4.18
C LEU A 150 14.25 -3.40 -2.82
N GLU A 151 15.58 -3.47 -2.71
CA GLU A 151 16.29 -3.17 -1.46
C GLU A 151 16.16 -1.68 -1.14
N ARG A 152 16.35 -0.82 -2.14
CA ARG A 152 16.21 0.63 -2.01
C ARG A 152 14.78 1.02 -1.66
N SER A 153 13.79 0.45 -2.32
CA SER A 153 12.37 0.72 -2.03
C SER A 153 11.97 0.23 -0.64
N PHE A 154 12.46 -0.94 -0.20
CA PHE A 154 12.22 -1.44 1.15
C PHE A 154 12.73 -0.47 2.22
N HIS A 155 13.98 -0.01 2.08
CA HIS A 155 14.54 0.98 3.00
C HIS A 155 13.80 2.31 2.92
N TYR A 156 13.45 2.76 1.71
CA TYR A 156 12.72 4.01 1.56
C TYR A 156 11.34 3.97 2.24
N THR A 157 10.56 2.92 1.99
CA THR A 157 9.25 2.69 2.62
C THR A 157 9.34 2.72 4.14
N ASN A 158 10.24 1.92 4.73
CA ASN A 158 10.21 1.69 6.18
C ASN A 158 10.92 2.76 7.01
N TYR A 159 11.76 3.60 6.39
CA TYR A 159 12.57 4.57 7.12
C TYR A 159 12.22 6.02 6.77
N HIS A 160 11.73 6.30 5.56
CA HIS A 160 11.52 7.67 5.08
C HIS A 160 10.06 8.04 4.81
N LEU A 161 9.19 7.04 4.64
CA LEU A 161 7.75 7.27 4.44
C LEU A 161 6.98 7.17 5.75
N ASN A 162 5.84 7.84 5.76
CA ASN A 162 4.74 7.68 6.71
C ASN A 162 3.46 7.42 5.90
N ILE A 163 2.35 7.19 6.60
CA ILE A 163 1.04 6.93 5.98
C ILE A 163 0.57 8.02 5.00
N ALA A 164 1.02 9.28 5.13
CA ALA A 164 0.55 10.38 4.28
C ALA A 164 1.49 10.77 3.11
N THR A 165 2.64 10.10 2.92
CA THR A 165 3.75 10.65 2.10
C THR A 165 4.23 9.76 0.95
N PHE A 166 3.53 8.67 0.62
CA PHE A 166 4.05 7.63 -0.28
C PHE A 166 3.65 7.79 -1.75
N ILE A 167 2.54 8.48 -2.05
CA ILE A 167 2.05 8.62 -3.44
C ILE A 167 2.94 9.58 -4.25
N LYS A 168 3.34 10.71 -3.66
CA LYS A 168 4.20 11.69 -4.34
C LYS A 168 5.54 11.10 -4.82
N PRO A 169 6.27 10.33 -4.00
CA PRO A 169 7.44 9.59 -4.46
C PRO A 169 7.17 8.65 -5.63
N ALA A 170 6.04 7.92 -5.63
CA ALA A 170 5.68 7.03 -6.73
C ALA A 170 5.47 7.80 -8.04
N LEU A 171 4.82 8.97 -7.98
CA LEU A 171 4.68 9.88 -9.12
C LEU A 171 6.03 10.43 -9.59
N GLN A 172 6.91 10.85 -8.67
CA GLN A 172 8.24 11.35 -9.03
C GLN A 172 9.09 10.29 -9.74
N LEU A 173 9.00 9.03 -9.30
CA LEU A 173 9.69 7.91 -9.94
C LEU A 173 9.14 7.58 -11.35
N GLY A 174 8.01 8.17 -11.73
CA GLY A 174 7.29 7.83 -12.96
C GLY A 174 6.63 6.46 -12.90
N LEU A 175 6.42 5.92 -11.69
CA LEU A 175 5.69 4.65 -11.51
C LEU A 175 4.24 4.84 -11.93
N PHE A 176 3.65 5.96 -11.50
CA PHE A 176 2.33 6.40 -11.92
C PHE A 176 2.42 7.73 -12.67
N SER A 177 1.52 7.94 -13.64
CA SER A 177 1.40 9.20 -14.36
C SER A 177 0.31 10.10 -13.76
N GLU A 178 -0.70 9.50 -13.16
CA GLU A 178 -1.88 10.19 -12.65
C GLU A 178 -2.49 9.42 -11.46
N VAL A 179 -3.21 10.15 -10.60
CA VAL A 179 -3.92 9.58 -9.45
C VAL A 179 -5.38 10.03 -9.49
N GLU A 180 -6.29 9.06 -9.47
CA GLU A 180 -7.73 9.28 -9.33
C GLU A 180 -8.14 9.00 -7.89
N PHE A 181 -8.60 10.05 -7.19
CA PHE A 181 -9.01 9.96 -5.79
C PHE A 181 -10.49 9.62 -5.66
N LEU A 182 -10.80 8.63 -4.84
CA LEU A 182 -12.15 8.17 -4.55
C LEU A 182 -12.43 8.25 -3.04
N ASN A 183 -12.78 9.44 -2.57
CA ASN A 183 -12.90 9.80 -1.15
C ASN A 183 -14.32 9.71 -0.57
N GLY A 184 -15.09 8.73 -1.02
CA GLY A 184 -16.46 8.51 -0.53
C GLY A 184 -17.56 9.11 -1.40
N TYR A 185 -17.22 9.99 -2.34
CA TYR A 185 -18.14 10.47 -3.38
C TYR A 185 -17.89 9.76 -4.72
N TYR A 186 -18.85 8.96 -5.17
CA TYR A 186 -18.75 8.19 -6.42
C TYR A 186 -19.79 8.68 -7.42
N PRO A 187 -19.44 9.61 -8.33
CA PRO A 187 -20.37 10.03 -9.36
C PRO A 187 -20.69 8.83 -10.27
N SER A 188 -21.98 8.59 -10.51
CA SER A 188 -22.47 7.45 -11.29
C SER A 188 -21.99 7.41 -12.75
N SER A 189 -21.43 8.52 -13.26
CA SER A 189 -20.89 8.65 -14.61
C SER A 189 -19.40 8.29 -14.73
N LEU A 190 -18.71 8.05 -13.62
CA LEU A 190 -17.28 7.79 -13.61
C LEU A 190 -17.02 6.35 -14.08
N GLN A 191 -16.45 6.21 -15.28
CA GLN A 191 -15.98 4.92 -15.75
C GLN A 191 -14.53 4.73 -15.33
N PRO A 192 -14.18 3.55 -14.76
CA PRO A 192 -12.81 3.29 -14.38
C PRO A 192 -11.90 3.33 -15.61
N PRO A 193 -10.66 3.83 -15.47
CA PRO A 193 -9.66 3.77 -16.53
C PRO A 193 -9.40 2.30 -16.94
N LYS A 194 -8.94 2.09 -18.18
CA LYS A 194 -8.55 0.75 -18.63
C LYS A 194 -7.13 0.45 -18.16
N GLY A 195 -6.99 -0.45 -17.18
CA GLY A 195 -5.70 -0.86 -16.63
C GLY A 195 -5.14 0.19 -15.68
N TYR A 196 -5.04 -0.18 -14.40
CA TYR A 196 -4.56 0.68 -13.31
C TYR A 196 -4.21 -0.19 -12.11
N VAL A 197 -3.48 0.42 -11.18
CA VAL A 197 -3.33 -0.09 -9.82
C VAL A 197 -4.46 0.46 -8.98
N LEU A 198 -5.18 -0.45 -8.31
CA LEU A 198 -6.19 -0.09 -7.33
C LEU A 198 -5.56 -0.14 -5.94
N ASP A 199 -5.61 0.96 -5.23
CA ASP A 199 -5.11 1.10 -3.88
C ASP A 199 -6.25 1.50 -2.95
N ILE A 200 -6.40 0.80 -1.84
CA ILE A 200 -7.55 0.90 -0.94
C ILE A 200 -7.06 1.05 0.49
N ASP A 201 -7.39 2.17 1.14
CA ASP A 201 -7.41 2.27 2.60
C ASP A 201 -8.78 1.82 3.12
N MET A 202 -8.79 0.91 4.09
CA MET A 202 -10.01 0.46 4.74
C MET A 202 -10.64 1.51 5.65
N ASP A 203 -9.92 2.58 6.01
CA ASP A 203 -10.47 3.71 6.77
C ASP A 203 -11.60 4.45 6.02
N ILE A 204 -11.77 4.20 4.72
CA ILE A 204 -12.89 4.68 3.89
C ILE A 204 -14.26 4.29 4.46
N PHE A 205 -14.31 3.24 5.29
CA PHE A 205 -15.51 2.76 5.97
C PHE A 205 -15.63 3.23 7.43
N SER A 206 -14.67 3.99 7.97
CA SER A 206 -14.62 4.39 9.39
C SER A 206 -15.88 5.12 9.89
N ASN A 207 -16.59 5.83 9.01
CA ASN A 207 -17.82 6.57 9.32
C ASN A 207 -19.10 5.84 8.86
N ASP A 208 -19.00 4.66 8.28
CA ASP A 208 -20.14 3.94 7.72
C ASP A 208 -20.69 2.90 8.69
N PHE A 209 -22.03 2.81 8.75
CA PHE A 209 -22.68 1.66 9.37
C PHE A 209 -22.74 0.50 8.35
N PRO A 210 -22.40 -0.74 8.76
CA PRO A 210 -22.59 -1.92 7.93
C PRO A 210 -24.01 -1.98 7.35
N ASP A 211 -24.11 -2.38 6.09
CA ASP A 211 -25.36 -2.48 5.32
C ASP A 211 -26.14 -1.16 5.10
N SER A 212 -25.60 -0.01 5.50
CA SER A 212 -26.18 1.28 5.14
C SER A 212 -26.18 1.47 3.61
N PRO A 213 -27.12 2.26 3.04
CA PRO A 213 -27.13 2.54 1.61
C PRO A 213 -25.78 3.07 1.09
N THR A 214 -25.09 3.90 1.88
CA THR A 214 -23.75 4.42 1.57
C THR A 214 -22.71 3.31 1.53
N TYR A 215 -22.70 2.42 2.52
CA TYR A 215 -21.81 1.26 2.56
C TYR A 215 -22.01 0.36 1.34
N LEU A 216 -23.26 -0.01 1.04
CA LEU A 216 -23.58 -0.89 -0.09
C LEU A 216 -23.24 -0.24 -1.45
N MET A 217 -23.44 1.08 -1.58
CA MET A 217 -23.04 1.84 -2.76
C MET A 217 -21.52 1.80 -2.95
N LYS A 218 -20.73 2.03 -1.88
CA LYS A 218 -19.25 1.93 -1.92
C LYS A 218 -18.83 0.52 -2.34
N ILE A 219 -19.35 -0.52 -1.70
CA ILE A 219 -19.04 -1.92 -2.05
C ILE A 219 -19.37 -2.21 -3.51
N SER A 220 -20.50 -1.74 -4.02
CA SER A 220 -20.85 -1.91 -5.44
C SER A 220 -19.83 -1.25 -6.36
N ARG A 221 -19.42 -0.01 -6.06
CA ARG A 221 -18.40 0.70 -6.83
C ARG A 221 -17.04 0.03 -6.75
N PHE A 222 -16.61 -0.43 -5.57
CA PHE A 222 -15.32 -1.09 -5.40
C PHE A 222 -15.25 -2.36 -6.23
N ARG A 223 -16.34 -3.13 -6.33
CA ARG A 223 -16.41 -4.31 -7.20
C ARG A 223 -16.16 -3.99 -8.66
N GLU A 224 -16.69 -2.85 -9.15
CA GLU A 224 -16.42 -2.39 -10.52
C GLU A 224 -14.93 -2.06 -10.69
N TYR A 225 -14.31 -1.40 -9.71
CA TYR A 225 -12.88 -1.08 -9.79
C TYR A 225 -12.00 -2.34 -9.70
N ILE A 226 -12.25 -3.20 -8.71
CA ILE A 226 -11.55 -4.48 -8.50
C ILE A 226 -11.59 -5.34 -9.77
N HIS A 227 -12.70 -5.32 -10.52
CA HIS A 227 -12.83 -6.12 -11.74
C HIS A 227 -11.81 -5.72 -12.82
N HIS A 228 -11.46 -4.44 -12.93
CA HIS A 228 -10.60 -3.88 -13.99
C HIS A 228 -9.16 -3.58 -13.55
N ALA A 229 -8.85 -3.64 -12.26
CA ALA A 229 -7.51 -3.43 -11.72
C ALA A 229 -6.52 -4.51 -12.19
N GLY A 230 -5.28 -4.10 -12.47
CA GLY A 230 -4.16 -5.02 -12.76
C GLY A 230 -3.48 -5.54 -11.49
N LEU A 231 -3.35 -4.67 -10.49
CA LEU A 231 -2.83 -4.94 -9.15
C LEU A 231 -3.77 -4.32 -8.12
N ILE A 232 -3.91 -4.96 -6.97
CA ILE A 232 -4.70 -4.42 -5.85
C ILE A 232 -3.81 -4.38 -4.60
N THR A 233 -3.77 -3.22 -3.94
CA THR A 233 -3.17 -3.03 -2.62
C THR A 233 -4.24 -2.59 -1.62
N ILE A 234 -4.23 -3.17 -0.43
CA ILE A 234 -5.22 -2.92 0.62
C ILE A 234 -4.50 -2.67 1.95
N ALA A 235 -4.65 -1.47 2.49
CA ALA A 235 -4.25 -1.12 3.84
C ALA A 235 -5.42 -1.40 4.80
N THR A 236 -5.19 -2.18 5.86
CA THR A 236 -6.20 -2.44 6.88
C THR A 236 -6.33 -1.31 7.88
N SER A 237 -5.31 -0.44 7.96
CA SER A 237 -5.25 0.74 8.82
C SER A 237 -5.61 0.41 10.27
N PRO A 238 -4.63 -0.05 11.08
CA PRO A 238 -4.87 -0.64 12.40
C PRO A 238 -5.71 0.18 13.38
N GLY A 239 -5.77 1.51 13.21
CA GLY A 239 -6.65 2.39 13.98
C GLY A 239 -8.16 2.14 13.77
N PHE A 240 -8.53 1.39 12.73
CA PHE A 240 -9.92 1.19 12.27
C PHE A 240 -10.32 -0.29 12.12
N MET A 241 -9.46 -1.23 12.57
CA MET A 241 -9.74 -2.68 12.56
C MET A 241 -10.66 -3.13 13.70
#